data_AF-A0A9W6UBI3-F1
#
_entry.id   AF-A0A9W6UBI3-F1
#
_cell.length_a   1.000
_cell.length_b   1.000
_cell.length_c   1.000
_cell.angle_alpha   90.00
_cell.angle_beta   90.00
_cell.angle_gamma   90.00
#
_symmetry.space_group_name_H-M   'P 1'
#
loop_
_entity.id
_entity.type
_entity.pdbx_description
1 polymer ?
#
loop_
_entity_poly.entity_id
_entity_poly.type
_entity_poly.pdbx_seq_one_letter_code
_entity_poly.pdbx_strand_id
1 'polypeptide(L)'
;MSFWPCNSSSNEGLVKNLTRTGVISSDLVFKAMLKTDRAKYLAQIETPDGGHVGDLQAYQDVPHPIGYHQTISAPHMHGHAMELGYAAIKDVNHPRILDVGSGSGYLTACLGRMVEDKGGHVFGLEIVPGLVQFAKKNIQNADGDLIDRGIVSVRCHNGWDGLPNEAPFHYIHVGAAAEVPPQALMDQLADGGRLVIPLDEARGGQVFVEITLPARFEAKPARRMSRQAVESLVVLGNGMGLAGTCLSKCSILERPAKLRTTIRSGSSNGSKAVNLSAIRSPEGRSWRQCCRFGRAAQLATKHAHVLELAHATFSGVIKPRVLDVGAGSGYLTAALARLVKDAGGRVFGLELVTALAQSARKNVLNAAPDLMKSGVLSLHCYNGWHGLPAEAPFHFIFVGAAVSSPPQTLLDQLADGGQLVVPVDDPRGGQALVGVTRRGSSFVHRKLMPACFVPLVRGDIHKKRRGISIAGDTEMPGPKALHSTHSFRAIR
;
A
#
# COMPACT_ATOMS: atom_id res chain seq x y z
N MET A 1 15.23 19.87 -0.53
CA MET A 1 15.00 18.68 0.32
C MET A 1 13.82 17.91 -0.24
N SER A 2 14.10 16.78 -0.90
CA SER A 2 13.14 15.72 -1.18
C SER A 2 12.70 15.05 0.12
N PHE A 3 11.55 14.37 0.12
CA PHE A 3 10.79 14.12 1.35
C PHE A 3 10.01 12.78 1.32
N TRP A 4 10.41 11.86 0.44
CA TRP A 4 10.42 10.46 0.86
C TRP A 4 11.46 10.38 1.98
N PRO A 5 11.11 9.86 3.17
CA PRO A 5 11.94 10.07 4.36
C PRO A 5 13.28 9.31 4.30
N CYS A 6 13.39 8.35 3.37
CA CYS A 6 14.52 7.46 3.17
C CYS A 6 15.38 7.77 1.92
N ASN A 7 14.89 8.51 0.92
CA ASN A 7 15.59 8.70 -0.36
C ASN A 7 17.01 9.25 -0.19
N SER A 8 17.90 8.86 -1.11
CA SER A 8 19.29 9.32 -1.18
C SER A 8 19.78 9.43 -2.63
N SER A 9 21.02 9.87 -2.81
CA SER A 9 21.82 9.75 -4.03
C SER A 9 22.86 8.62 -3.96
N SER A 10 22.86 7.82 -2.89
CA SER A 10 23.76 6.68 -2.67
C SER A 10 23.13 5.62 -1.75
N ASN A 11 23.58 4.36 -1.85
CA ASN A 11 23.13 3.26 -0.99
C ASN A 11 23.35 3.57 0.50
N GLU A 12 24.53 4.09 0.85
CA GLU A 12 24.87 4.46 2.23
C GLU A 12 23.87 5.48 2.82
N GLY A 13 23.55 6.55 2.07
CA GLY A 13 22.61 7.56 2.54
C GLY A 13 21.17 7.03 2.65
N LEU A 14 20.78 6.09 1.78
CA LEU A 14 19.48 5.41 1.83
C LEU A 14 19.37 4.58 3.13
N VAL A 15 20.37 3.76 3.42
CA VAL A 15 20.42 2.90 4.62
C VAL A 15 20.53 3.74 5.91
N LYS A 16 21.33 4.81 5.91
CA LYS A 16 21.36 5.80 7.01
C LYS A 16 19.99 6.45 7.24
N ASN A 17 19.24 6.77 6.19
CA ASN A 17 17.91 7.36 6.34
C ASN A 17 16.84 6.33 6.78
N LEU A 18 16.89 5.09 6.31
CA LEU A 18 16.06 3.98 6.81
C LEU A 18 16.26 3.75 8.32
N THR A 19 17.50 3.92 8.80
CA THR A 19 17.84 3.85 10.23
C THR A 19 17.34 5.08 10.99
N ARG A 20 17.61 6.30 10.48
CA ARG A 20 17.14 7.58 11.06
C ARG A 20 15.62 7.68 11.19
N THR A 21 14.88 6.90 10.39
CA THR A 21 13.40 6.86 10.38
C THR A 21 12.81 5.72 11.22
N GLY A 22 13.63 4.80 11.73
CA GLY A 22 13.18 3.65 12.52
C GLY A 22 12.58 2.50 11.69
N VAL A 23 12.85 2.45 10.38
CA VAL A 23 12.55 1.26 9.55
C VAL A 23 13.56 0.15 9.83
N ILE A 24 14.82 0.53 10.04
CA ILE A 24 15.92 -0.33 10.50
C ILE A 24 16.29 0.11 11.92
N SER A 25 16.52 -0.87 12.79
CA SER A 25 16.94 -0.71 14.19
C SER A 25 18.13 -1.59 14.56
N SER A 26 18.40 -2.64 13.80
CA SER A 26 19.38 -3.66 14.14
C SER A 26 20.69 -3.47 13.37
N ASP A 27 21.79 -3.41 14.10
CA ASP A 27 23.16 -3.27 13.58
C ASP A 27 23.50 -4.24 12.44
N LEU A 28 22.99 -5.47 12.51
CA LEU A 28 23.20 -6.50 11.48
C LEU A 28 22.45 -6.18 10.19
N VAL A 29 21.19 -5.71 10.30
CA VAL A 29 20.36 -5.30 9.15
C VAL A 29 20.95 -4.06 8.48
N PHE A 30 21.41 -3.08 9.29
CA PHE A 30 22.14 -1.92 8.80
C PHE A 30 23.40 -2.31 8.00
N LYS A 31 24.27 -3.17 8.57
CA LYS A 31 25.51 -3.62 7.93
C LYS A 31 25.23 -4.42 6.65
N ALA A 32 24.21 -5.28 6.66
CA ALA A 32 23.81 -6.08 5.51
C ALA A 32 23.32 -5.21 4.34
N MET A 33 22.34 -4.31 4.57
CA MET A 33 21.85 -3.42 3.53
C MET A 33 22.91 -2.40 3.06
N LEU A 34 23.87 -2.05 3.92
CA LEU A 34 24.99 -1.18 3.55
C LEU A 34 25.99 -1.87 2.61
N LYS A 35 26.30 -3.15 2.82
CA LYS A 35 27.15 -3.97 1.93
C LYS A 35 26.49 -4.20 0.56
N THR A 36 25.21 -4.60 0.55
CA THR A 36 24.49 -4.97 -0.68
C THR A 36 23.90 -3.73 -1.36
N ASP A 37 24.64 -3.18 -2.33
CA ASP A 37 24.26 -1.97 -3.07
C ASP A 37 23.05 -2.20 -4.00
N ARG A 38 21.92 -1.56 -3.69
CA ARG A 38 20.67 -1.68 -4.45
C ARG A 38 20.79 -1.35 -5.94
N ALA A 39 21.69 -0.46 -6.36
CA ALA A 39 21.83 -0.12 -7.78
C ALA A 39 22.34 -1.32 -8.60
N LYS A 40 23.18 -2.18 -8.02
CA LYS A 40 23.69 -3.40 -8.66
C LYS A 40 22.58 -4.40 -9.02
N TYR A 41 21.46 -4.36 -8.31
CA TYR A 41 20.29 -5.24 -8.49
C TYR A 41 19.18 -4.61 -9.36
N LEU A 42 19.50 -3.47 -9.97
CA LEU A 42 18.69 -2.72 -10.94
C LEU A 42 19.45 -2.44 -12.25
N ALA A 43 20.76 -2.70 -12.27
CA ALA A 43 21.64 -2.40 -13.39
C ALA A 43 21.32 -3.28 -14.62
N GLN A 44 21.16 -2.63 -15.77
CA GLN A 44 20.97 -3.25 -17.09
C GLN A 44 19.90 -4.36 -17.10
N ILE A 45 18.66 -3.91 -17.00
CA ILE A 45 17.45 -4.72 -17.18
C ILE A 45 17.38 -5.20 -18.65
N GLU A 46 18.00 -6.35 -18.90
CA GLU A 46 17.88 -7.14 -20.14
C GLU A 46 16.61 -8.02 -20.16
N THR A 47 15.71 -7.83 -19.20
CA THR A 47 14.42 -8.53 -19.12
C THR A 47 13.34 -7.79 -19.92
N PRO A 48 12.28 -8.48 -20.40
CA PRO A 48 11.11 -7.82 -20.97
C PRO A 48 10.51 -6.78 -20.00
N ASP A 49 9.87 -5.74 -20.53
CA ASP A 49 9.05 -4.74 -19.81
C ASP A 49 9.64 -3.98 -18.60
N GLY A 50 10.87 -4.25 -18.15
CA GLY A 50 11.43 -3.61 -16.95
C GLY A 50 12.03 -2.20 -17.14
N GLY A 51 12.41 -1.81 -18.36
CA GLY A 51 12.86 -0.45 -18.68
C GLY A 51 14.27 -0.10 -18.20
N HIS A 52 14.55 1.19 -17.94
CA HIS A 52 15.83 1.65 -17.39
C HIS A 52 15.59 2.46 -16.12
N VAL A 53 16.33 2.13 -15.06
CA VAL A 53 16.34 2.85 -13.78
C VAL A 53 17.74 3.43 -13.61
N GLY A 54 17.84 4.76 -13.57
CA GLY A 54 19.14 5.44 -13.40
C GLY A 54 19.65 5.34 -11.96
N ASP A 55 20.95 5.55 -11.74
CA ASP A 55 21.59 5.37 -10.43
C ASP A 55 20.92 6.19 -9.31
N LEU A 56 20.57 7.46 -9.58
CA LEU A 56 19.85 8.34 -8.65
C LEU A 56 18.38 7.96 -8.42
N GLN A 57 17.83 7.05 -9.23
CA GLN A 57 16.51 6.45 -9.01
C GLN A 57 16.62 5.19 -8.17
N ALA A 58 17.66 4.36 -8.34
CA ALA A 58 17.84 3.12 -7.58
C ALA A 58 17.84 3.34 -6.04
N TYR A 59 18.33 4.50 -5.57
CA TYR A 59 18.36 4.89 -4.15
C TYR A 59 17.09 5.59 -3.65
N GLN A 60 15.99 5.50 -4.40
CA GLN A 60 14.67 5.98 -3.98
C GLN A 60 13.89 4.89 -3.26
N ASP A 61 13.06 5.30 -2.29
CA ASP A 61 12.37 4.40 -1.37
C ASP A 61 11.05 3.84 -1.94
N VAL A 62 11.12 3.42 -3.20
CA VAL A 62 9.99 3.00 -4.04
C VAL A 62 10.27 1.63 -4.68
N PRO A 63 9.21 0.87 -5.05
CA PRO A 63 9.39 -0.29 -5.92
C PRO A 63 9.83 0.17 -7.31
N HIS A 64 10.64 -0.65 -7.99
CA HIS A 64 11.04 -0.41 -9.37
C HIS A 64 10.78 -1.66 -10.21
N PRO A 65 10.34 -1.54 -11.47
CA PRO A 65 10.14 -2.68 -12.34
C PRO A 65 11.46 -3.45 -12.57
N ILE A 66 11.35 -4.78 -12.66
CA ILE A 66 12.45 -5.70 -13.03
C ILE A 66 12.04 -6.66 -14.15
N GLY A 67 10.98 -6.31 -14.87
CA GLY A 67 10.43 -7.07 -15.97
C GLY A 67 9.60 -8.29 -15.57
N TYR A 68 9.04 -8.96 -16.58
CA TYR A 68 8.07 -10.05 -16.40
C TYR A 68 6.87 -9.62 -15.53
N HIS A 69 6.50 -8.34 -15.62
CA HIS A 69 5.50 -7.65 -14.80
C HIS A 69 5.79 -7.64 -13.28
N GLN A 70 7.03 -7.91 -12.87
CA GLN A 70 7.47 -7.90 -11.47
C GLN A 70 8.23 -6.61 -11.12
N THR A 71 8.39 -6.36 -9.81
CA THR A 71 9.17 -5.24 -9.27
C THR A 71 10.16 -5.71 -8.20
N ILE A 72 11.34 -5.10 -8.13
CA ILE A 72 12.12 -5.11 -6.90
C ILE A 72 11.39 -4.25 -5.88
N SER A 73 11.08 -4.84 -4.71
CA SER A 73 10.37 -4.16 -3.64
C SER A 73 11.09 -2.90 -3.14
N ALA A 74 10.34 -1.98 -2.54
CA ALA A 74 10.89 -0.76 -1.97
C ALA A 74 11.90 -1.06 -0.85
N PRO A 75 12.97 -0.27 -0.67
CA PRO A 75 13.95 -0.43 0.42
C PRO A 75 13.33 -0.65 1.80
N HIS A 76 12.28 0.10 2.18
CA HIS A 76 11.61 -0.13 3.48
C HIS A 76 10.73 -1.39 3.58
N MET A 77 10.40 -2.10 2.48
CA MET A 77 9.90 -3.48 2.63
C MET A 77 11.03 -4.41 3.05
N HIS A 78 12.19 -4.32 2.38
CA HIS A 78 13.36 -5.14 2.70
C HIS A 78 13.85 -4.89 4.12
N GLY A 79 13.93 -3.63 4.56
CA GLY A 79 14.26 -3.28 5.96
C GLY A 79 13.33 -3.95 6.98
N HIS A 80 12.01 -3.85 6.81
CA HIS A 80 11.06 -4.53 7.69
C HIS A 80 11.17 -6.06 7.63
N ALA A 81 11.31 -6.66 6.44
CA ALA A 81 11.51 -8.10 6.29
C ALA A 81 12.82 -8.59 6.94
N MET A 82 13.88 -7.78 6.91
CA MET A 82 15.17 -8.11 7.53
C MET A 82 15.16 -7.92 9.05
N GLU A 83 14.42 -6.96 9.61
CA GLU A 83 14.25 -6.84 11.07
C GLU A 83 13.46 -8.06 11.64
N LEU A 84 12.43 -8.53 10.93
CA LEU A 84 11.69 -9.75 11.30
C LEU A 84 12.57 -10.99 11.17
N GLY A 85 13.34 -11.10 10.09
CA GLY A 85 14.36 -12.14 9.91
C GLY A 85 15.41 -12.14 11.01
N TYR A 86 15.94 -10.95 11.38
CA TYR A 86 16.88 -10.79 12.49
C TYR A 86 16.29 -11.27 13.80
N ALA A 87 15.03 -10.91 14.10
CA ALA A 87 14.33 -11.38 15.29
C ALA A 87 14.11 -12.90 15.33
N ALA A 88 14.20 -13.60 14.20
CA ALA A 88 14.21 -15.05 14.11
C ALA A 88 15.62 -15.67 14.22
N ILE A 89 16.65 -15.06 13.61
CA ILE A 89 18.00 -15.64 13.51
C ILE A 89 19.02 -15.16 14.55
N LYS A 90 18.71 -14.13 15.35
CA LYS A 90 19.70 -13.46 16.22
C LYS A 90 20.39 -14.40 17.21
N ASP A 91 19.66 -15.36 17.78
CA ASP A 91 20.18 -16.33 18.76
C ASP A 91 20.48 -17.71 18.13
N VAL A 92 20.37 -17.83 16.80
CA VAL A 92 20.55 -19.09 16.04
C VAL A 92 21.99 -19.21 15.52
N ASN A 93 22.57 -20.41 15.61
CA ASN A 93 23.81 -20.79 14.93
C ASN A 93 23.48 -21.50 13.60
N HIS A 94 24.28 -21.28 12.55
CA HIS A 94 24.01 -21.80 11.19
C HIS A 94 22.58 -21.55 10.66
N PRO A 95 22.01 -20.33 10.80
CA PRO A 95 20.64 -20.04 10.42
C PRO A 95 20.37 -20.34 8.94
N ARG A 96 19.28 -21.06 8.68
CA ARG A 96 18.79 -21.41 7.34
C ARG A 96 17.58 -20.55 6.99
N ILE A 97 17.62 -19.88 5.85
CA ILE A 97 16.61 -18.91 5.41
C ILE A 97 16.09 -19.26 4.02
N LEU A 98 14.77 -19.17 3.81
CA LEU A 98 14.11 -19.32 2.51
C LEU A 98 13.55 -17.96 2.06
N ASP A 99 13.77 -17.59 0.80
CA ASP A 99 13.28 -16.33 0.21
C ASP A 99 12.47 -16.64 -1.06
N VAL A 100 11.13 -16.65 -0.91
CA VAL A 100 10.19 -17.07 -1.95
C VAL A 100 9.75 -15.88 -2.80
N GLY A 101 9.98 -15.96 -4.12
CA GLY A 101 9.79 -14.83 -5.04
C GLY A 101 11.02 -13.91 -5.04
N SER A 102 12.21 -14.50 -5.12
CA SER A 102 13.49 -13.79 -4.99
C SER A 102 13.73 -12.69 -6.06
N GLY A 103 13.02 -12.73 -7.20
CA GLY A 103 12.92 -11.60 -8.14
C GLY A 103 14.25 -11.12 -8.71
N SER A 104 14.81 -10.03 -8.16
CA SER A 104 16.10 -9.48 -8.57
C SER A 104 17.30 -10.06 -7.81
N GLY A 105 17.08 -10.87 -6.78
CA GLY A 105 18.11 -11.41 -5.88
C GLY A 105 18.54 -10.48 -4.73
N TYR A 106 18.06 -9.24 -4.69
CA TYR A 106 18.51 -8.22 -3.72
C TYR A 106 18.29 -8.64 -2.27
N LEU A 107 17.07 -9.08 -1.93
CA LEU A 107 16.75 -9.48 -0.56
C LEU A 107 17.48 -10.77 -0.19
N THR A 108 17.62 -11.71 -1.13
CA THR A 108 18.36 -12.96 -0.95
C THR A 108 19.83 -12.71 -0.59
N ALA A 109 20.48 -11.75 -1.26
CA ALA A 109 21.85 -11.31 -0.94
C ALA A 109 21.93 -10.55 0.40
N CYS A 110 20.99 -9.64 0.67
CA CYS A 110 20.91 -8.94 1.95
C CYS A 110 20.76 -9.91 3.14
N LEU A 111 19.92 -10.94 3.00
CA LEU A 111 19.77 -12.02 3.98
C LEU A 111 21.06 -12.85 4.08
N GLY A 112 21.77 -13.07 2.96
CA GLY A 112 23.10 -13.69 2.94
C GLY A 112 24.12 -12.93 3.81
N ARG A 113 24.16 -11.59 3.68
CA ARG A 113 24.97 -10.70 4.53
C ARG A 113 24.56 -10.67 6.01
N MET A 114 23.37 -11.16 6.36
CA MET A 114 22.97 -11.35 7.77
C MET A 114 23.43 -12.71 8.35
N VAL A 115 23.82 -13.68 7.52
CA VAL A 115 24.17 -15.04 7.97
C VAL A 115 25.60 -15.47 7.66
N GLU A 116 26.34 -14.69 6.87
CA GLU A 116 27.68 -15.02 6.37
C GLU A 116 28.72 -15.28 7.48
N ASP A 117 28.62 -14.57 8.62
CA ASP A 117 29.51 -14.74 9.77
C ASP A 117 29.03 -15.84 10.73
N LYS A 118 27.82 -16.37 10.53
CA LYS A 118 27.20 -17.44 11.34
C LYS A 118 27.28 -18.82 10.68
N GLY A 119 27.90 -18.93 9.51
CA GLY A 119 27.86 -20.14 8.68
C GLY A 119 26.44 -20.57 8.32
N GLY A 120 25.53 -19.61 8.16
CA GLY A 120 24.15 -19.85 7.72
C GLY A 120 24.02 -19.85 6.19
N HIS A 121 22.82 -20.19 5.71
CA HIS A 121 22.54 -20.40 4.29
C HIS A 121 21.19 -19.78 3.89
N VAL A 122 21.11 -19.22 2.68
CA VAL A 122 19.91 -18.58 2.13
C VAL A 122 19.57 -19.19 0.78
N PHE A 123 18.30 -19.56 0.62
CA PHE A 123 17.76 -20.23 -0.55
C PHE A 123 16.71 -19.33 -1.21
N GLY A 124 17.06 -18.66 -2.30
CA GLY A 124 16.11 -17.91 -3.13
C GLY A 124 15.35 -18.87 -4.06
N LEU A 125 14.02 -18.81 -4.03
CA LEU A 125 13.16 -19.49 -4.98
C LEU A 125 12.52 -18.47 -5.93
N GLU A 126 12.53 -18.77 -7.22
CA GLU A 126 11.87 -17.96 -8.24
C GLU A 126 11.26 -18.90 -9.29
N ILE A 127 10.05 -18.59 -9.75
CA ILE A 127 9.28 -19.42 -10.68
C ILE A 127 9.48 -18.98 -12.13
N VAL A 128 9.81 -17.71 -12.37
CA VAL A 128 10.08 -17.16 -13.70
C VAL A 128 11.54 -17.43 -14.09
N PRO A 129 11.85 -18.28 -15.09
CA PRO A 129 13.23 -18.67 -15.39
C PRO A 129 14.14 -17.50 -15.77
N GLY A 130 13.59 -16.44 -16.38
CA GLY A 130 14.34 -15.21 -16.68
C GLY A 130 14.75 -14.43 -15.43
N LEU A 131 13.89 -14.38 -14.41
CA LEU A 131 14.24 -13.75 -13.13
C LEU A 131 15.23 -14.59 -12.32
N VAL A 132 15.18 -15.93 -12.42
CA VAL A 132 16.24 -16.80 -11.85
C VAL A 132 17.62 -16.44 -12.40
N GLN A 133 17.74 -16.21 -13.72
CA GLN A 133 19.01 -15.83 -14.33
C GLN A 133 19.39 -14.38 -14.00
N PHE A 134 18.43 -13.45 -13.98
CA PHE A 134 18.66 -12.06 -13.58
C PHE A 134 19.17 -11.97 -12.13
N ALA A 135 18.52 -12.65 -11.18
CA ALA A 135 18.95 -12.73 -9.79
C ALA A 135 20.37 -13.30 -9.65
N LYS A 136 20.70 -14.39 -10.36
CA LYS A 136 22.06 -14.95 -10.37
C LYS A 136 23.10 -13.98 -10.93
N LYS A 137 22.81 -13.34 -12.07
CA LYS A 137 23.67 -12.33 -12.71
C LYS A 137 23.93 -11.15 -11.75
N ASN A 138 22.88 -10.65 -11.09
CA ASN A 138 22.98 -9.54 -10.14
C ASN A 138 23.83 -9.92 -8.92
N ILE A 139 23.52 -11.05 -8.26
CA ILE A 139 24.26 -11.49 -7.07
C ILE A 139 25.73 -11.74 -7.43
N GLN A 140 26.05 -12.44 -8.53
CA GLN A 140 27.45 -12.69 -8.91
C GLN A 140 28.22 -11.39 -9.20
N ASN A 141 27.57 -10.38 -9.78
CA ASN A 141 28.18 -9.08 -10.12
C ASN A 141 28.28 -8.08 -8.95
N ALA A 142 27.62 -8.36 -7.82
CA ALA A 142 27.47 -7.44 -6.69
C ALA A 142 28.06 -8.00 -5.38
N ASP A 143 27.72 -9.25 -5.08
CA ASP A 143 27.96 -9.96 -3.83
C ASP A 143 28.38 -11.41 -4.12
N GLY A 144 29.15 -11.63 -5.20
CA GLY A 144 29.46 -12.97 -5.74
C GLY A 144 30.14 -13.91 -4.77
N ASP A 145 30.88 -13.38 -3.78
CA ASP A 145 31.46 -14.18 -2.70
C ASP A 145 30.39 -14.95 -1.89
N LEU A 146 29.14 -14.49 -1.85
CA LEU A 146 28.04 -15.23 -1.22
C LEU A 146 27.66 -16.50 -2.00
N ILE A 147 27.80 -16.51 -3.33
CA ILE A 147 27.62 -17.70 -4.17
C ILE A 147 28.86 -18.58 -4.06
N ASP A 148 30.05 -18.00 -4.20
CA ASP A 148 31.33 -18.72 -4.22
C ASP A 148 31.61 -19.43 -2.87
N ARG A 149 31.15 -18.85 -1.74
CA ARG A 149 31.18 -19.45 -0.39
C ARG A 149 30.00 -20.39 -0.10
N GLY A 150 29.05 -20.55 -1.02
CA GLY A 150 27.85 -21.40 -0.87
C GLY A 150 26.76 -20.85 0.06
N ILE A 151 26.89 -19.61 0.54
CA ILE A 151 25.96 -18.97 1.50
C ILE A 151 24.61 -18.66 0.83
N VAL A 152 24.61 -18.25 -0.43
CA VAL A 152 23.40 -17.91 -1.20
C VAL A 152 23.28 -18.85 -2.40
N SER A 153 22.09 -19.44 -2.59
CA SER A 153 21.73 -20.11 -3.84
C SER A 153 20.35 -19.66 -4.34
N VAL A 154 20.19 -19.52 -5.65
CA VAL A 154 18.90 -19.22 -6.29
C VAL A 154 18.48 -20.39 -7.19
N ARG A 155 17.23 -20.86 -7.05
CA ARG A 155 16.70 -22.06 -7.71
C ARG A 155 15.43 -21.72 -8.49
N CYS A 156 15.31 -22.28 -9.70
CA CYS A 156 14.07 -22.23 -10.48
C CYS A 156 13.08 -23.24 -9.89
N HIS A 157 12.09 -22.78 -9.14
CA HIS A 157 11.17 -23.67 -8.42
C HIS A 157 9.82 -23.01 -8.12
N ASN A 158 8.80 -23.83 -7.87
CA ASN A 158 7.54 -23.35 -7.33
C ASN A 158 7.73 -22.99 -5.84
N GLY A 159 7.66 -21.70 -5.54
CA GLY A 159 7.82 -21.18 -4.18
C GLY A 159 6.84 -21.75 -3.16
N TRP A 160 5.66 -22.19 -3.59
CA TRP A 160 4.61 -22.72 -2.71
C TRP A 160 4.91 -24.11 -2.16
N ASP A 161 5.77 -24.88 -2.80
CA ASP A 161 6.23 -26.20 -2.32
C ASP A 161 7.37 -26.07 -1.29
N GLY A 162 7.94 -24.86 -1.16
CA GLY A 162 9.12 -24.60 -0.36
C GLY A 162 10.34 -25.31 -0.91
N LEU A 163 11.16 -25.90 -0.04
CA LEU A 163 12.36 -26.63 -0.40
C LEU A 163 12.66 -27.74 0.64
N PRO A 164 11.85 -28.83 0.71
CA PRO A 164 11.82 -29.75 1.85
C PRO A 164 13.16 -30.41 2.20
N ASN A 165 14.00 -30.70 1.20
CA ASN A 165 15.33 -31.30 1.40
C ASN A 165 16.34 -30.35 2.08
N GLU A 166 16.00 -29.06 2.19
CA GLU A 166 16.81 -28.00 2.79
C GLU A 166 16.16 -27.43 4.07
N ALA A 167 15.00 -27.96 4.48
CA ALA A 167 14.33 -27.64 5.73
C ALA A 167 15.09 -28.26 6.94
N PRO A 168 14.92 -27.75 8.17
CA PRO A 168 14.02 -26.66 8.57
C PRO A 168 14.61 -25.25 8.40
N PHE A 169 13.73 -24.29 8.16
CA PHE A 169 14.06 -22.87 8.00
C PHE A 169 13.72 -22.07 9.25
N HIS A 170 14.68 -21.26 9.70
CA HIS A 170 14.53 -20.38 10.85
C HIS A 170 13.80 -19.09 10.46
N TYR A 171 13.95 -18.68 9.20
CA TYR A 171 13.17 -17.61 8.60
C TYR A 171 12.70 -18.00 7.19
N ILE A 172 11.43 -17.78 6.88
CA ILE A 172 10.87 -17.88 5.54
C ILE A 172 10.27 -16.51 5.20
N HIS A 173 10.82 -15.86 4.19
CA HIS A 173 10.22 -14.68 3.57
C HIS A 173 9.46 -15.07 2.31
N VAL A 174 8.34 -14.41 2.04
CA VAL A 174 7.57 -14.54 0.80
C VAL A 174 7.32 -13.14 0.23
N GLY A 175 7.94 -12.83 -0.90
CA GLY A 175 7.77 -11.55 -1.62
C GLY A 175 6.52 -11.48 -2.49
N ALA A 176 5.88 -12.62 -2.76
CA ALA A 176 4.61 -12.75 -3.47
C ALA A 176 3.42 -12.94 -2.51
N ALA A 177 2.23 -12.57 -2.95
CA ALA A 177 1.02 -12.67 -2.13
C ALA A 177 0.29 -14.01 -2.26
N ALA A 178 -0.47 -14.36 -1.23
CA ALA A 178 -1.34 -15.54 -1.20
C ALA A 178 -2.70 -15.24 -0.57
N GLU A 179 -3.75 -15.98 -0.98
CA GLU A 179 -5.05 -15.94 -0.30
C GLU A 179 -4.97 -16.56 1.12
N VAL A 180 -4.07 -17.53 1.32
CA VAL A 180 -3.81 -18.22 2.61
C VAL A 180 -2.33 -18.61 2.74
N PRO A 181 -1.79 -18.72 3.97
CA PRO A 181 -0.44 -19.24 4.19
C PRO A 181 -0.27 -20.67 3.65
N PRO A 182 0.73 -20.97 2.80
CA PRO A 182 0.96 -22.32 2.29
C PRO A 182 1.37 -23.29 3.41
N GLN A 183 0.63 -24.39 3.55
CA GLN A 183 0.92 -25.41 4.57
C GLN A 183 2.33 -25.99 4.43
N ALA A 184 2.81 -26.20 3.20
CA ALA A 184 4.17 -26.69 2.94
C ALA A 184 5.27 -25.76 3.49
N LEU A 185 5.08 -24.43 3.46
CA LEU A 185 6.03 -23.50 4.07
C LEU A 185 5.97 -23.54 5.60
N MET A 186 4.77 -23.65 6.18
CA MET A 186 4.60 -23.77 7.64
C MET A 186 5.18 -25.09 8.19
N ASP A 187 5.02 -26.20 7.46
CA ASP A 187 5.61 -27.51 7.82
C ASP A 187 7.15 -27.55 7.71
N GLN A 188 7.76 -26.55 7.05
CA GLN A 188 9.21 -26.43 6.87
C GLN A 188 9.87 -25.42 7.83
N LEU A 189 9.11 -24.81 8.75
CA LEU A 189 9.67 -23.96 9.80
C LEU A 189 10.44 -24.77 10.85
N ALA A 190 11.54 -24.21 11.35
CA ALA A 190 12.21 -24.66 12.55
C ALA A 190 11.39 -24.31 13.80
N ASP A 191 11.59 -25.04 14.90
CA ASP A 191 11.05 -24.66 16.21
C ASP A 191 11.59 -23.25 16.59
N GLY A 192 10.70 -22.30 16.89
CA GLY A 192 11.05 -20.88 17.07
C GLY A 192 11.17 -20.06 15.77
N GLY A 193 11.05 -20.70 14.60
CA GLY A 193 11.17 -20.07 13.29
C GLY A 193 9.97 -19.22 12.88
N ARG A 194 10.18 -18.29 11.93
CA ARG A 194 9.16 -17.32 11.48
C ARG A 194 8.90 -17.41 9.98
N LEU A 195 7.63 -17.37 9.59
CA LEU A 195 7.16 -17.15 8.22
C LEU A 195 6.58 -15.73 8.12
N VAL A 196 7.03 -14.97 7.13
CA VAL A 196 6.54 -13.62 6.81
C VAL A 196 6.02 -13.60 5.38
N ILE A 197 4.75 -13.24 5.22
CA ILE A 197 4.00 -13.35 3.96
C ILE A 197 2.94 -12.25 3.84
N PRO A 198 2.80 -11.57 2.68
CA PRO A 198 1.62 -10.75 2.39
C PRO A 198 0.42 -11.64 2.06
N LEU A 199 -0.67 -11.53 2.82
CA LEU A 199 -1.94 -12.20 2.53
C LEU A 199 -2.94 -11.25 1.88
N ASP A 200 -3.67 -11.72 0.88
CA ASP A 200 -4.78 -10.99 0.24
C ASP A 200 -5.99 -10.92 1.18
N GLU A 201 -6.44 -9.71 1.52
CA GLU A 201 -7.74 -9.51 2.15
C GLU A 201 -8.87 -9.67 1.13
N ALA A 202 -9.96 -10.32 1.54
CA ALA A 202 -11.22 -10.47 0.78
C ALA A 202 -11.95 -9.14 0.42
N ARG A 203 -11.28 -7.99 0.58
CA ARG A 203 -11.74 -6.63 0.19
C ARG A 203 -10.75 -5.88 -0.72
N GLY A 204 -9.67 -6.51 -1.18
CA GLY A 204 -8.75 -5.94 -2.19
C GLY A 204 -7.62 -5.07 -1.63
N GLY A 205 -7.13 -5.39 -0.44
CA GLY A 205 -5.84 -4.96 0.07
C GLY A 205 -5.00 -6.18 0.45
N GLN A 206 -3.74 -6.01 0.81
CA GLN A 206 -2.94 -7.08 1.41
C GLN A 206 -2.57 -6.73 2.83
N VAL A 207 -2.33 -7.74 3.66
CA VAL A 207 -1.83 -7.60 5.03
C VAL A 207 -0.50 -8.33 5.14
N PHE A 208 0.53 -7.65 5.62
CA PHE A 208 1.80 -8.27 5.94
C PHE A 208 1.65 -9.05 7.25
N VAL A 209 1.75 -10.38 7.17
CA VAL A 209 1.51 -11.30 8.28
C VAL A 209 2.82 -11.93 8.72
N GLU A 210 3.02 -11.96 10.03
CA GLU A 210 4.04 -12.76 10.70
C GLU A 210 3.37 -13.95 11.40
N ILE A 211 3.90 -15.15 11.13
CA ILE A 211 3.53 -16.42 11.75
C ILE A 211 4.79 -16.99 12.40
N THR A 212 4.76 -17.24 13.71
CA THR A 212 5.87 -17.85 14.44
C THR A 212 5.48 -19.26 14.89
N LEU A 213 6.35 -20.24 14.65
CA LEU A 213 6.21 -21.57 15.24
C LEU A 213 6.80 -21.54 16.66
N PRO A 214 6.05 -21.84 17.73
CA PRO A 214 6.58 -21.80 19.09
C PRO A 214 7.73 -22.81 19.27
N ALA A 215 8.75 -22.41 20.01
CA ALA A 215 9.87 -23.31 20.34
C ALA A 215 9.38 -24.45 21.25
N ARG A 216 9.78 -25.69 20.95
CA ARG A 216 9.42 -26.85 21.78
C ARG A 216 10.17 -26.82 23.10
N PHE A 217 9.46 -26.52 24.18
CA PHE A 217 9.91 -26.90 25.51
C PHE A 217 9.94 -28.43 25.64
N GLU A 218 11.02 -28.99 26.19
CA GLU A 218 11.11 -30.42 26.51
C GLU A 218 10.18 -30.78 27.67
N ALA A 219 8.92 -31.05 27.35
CA ALA A 219 8.00 -31.69 28.27
C ALA A 219 8.40 -33.16 28.48
N LYS A 220 8.59 -33.57 29.75
CA LYS A 220 8.79 -34.97 30.12
C LYS A 220 7.64 -35.84 29.59
N PRO A 221 7.89 -37.09 29.15
CA PRO A 221 7.03 -37.76 28.19
C PRO A 221 5.68 -38.23 28.77
N ALA A 222 4.59 -37.66 28.26
CA ALA A 222 3.24 -38.25 28.39
C ALA A 222 2.30 -37.85 27.22
N ARG A 223 1.76 -38.88 26.54
CA ARG A 223 0.50 -38.88 25.77
C ARG A 223 0.29 -37.83 24.65
N ARG A 224 0.78 -38.17 23.46
CA ARG A 224 0.12 -38.03 22.13
C ARG A 224 -1.01 -36.98 22.03
N MET A 225 -0.65 -35.71 21.84
CA MET A 225 -1.59 -34.66 21.40
C MET A 225 -1.61 -34.52 19.87
N SER A 226 -2.75 -34.09 19.32
CA SER A 226 -2.93 -33.73 17.91
C SER A 226 -2.35 -32.34 17.61
N ARG A 227 -1.77 -32.14 16.42
CA ARG A 227 -1.23 -30.84 15.96
C ARG A 227 -2.34 -29.81 15.77
N GLN A 228 -2.59 -28.95 16.76
CA GLN A 228 -3.35 -27.70 16.63
C GLN A 228 -2.83 -26.65 17.62
N ALA A 229 -1.77 -25.92 17.23
CA ALA A 229 -1.28 -24.73 17.93
C ALA A 229 -0.48 -23.84 16.95
N VAL A 230 -1.11 -22.78 16.46
CA VAL A 230 -0.43 -21.59 15.90
C VAL A 230 -0.79 -20.45 16.84
N GLU A 231 0.12 -20.11 17.76
CA GLU A 231 -0.25 -19.32 18.95
C GLU A 231 -0.36 -17.81 18.69
N SER A 232 0.21 -17.31 17.59
CA SER A 232 0.09 -15.89 17.23
C SER A 232 0.07 -15.66 15.71
N LEU A 233 -1.01 -15.05 15.23
CA LEU A 233 -1.08 -14.39 13.92
C LEU A 233 -0.87 -12.89 14.15
N VAL A 234 0.31 -12.35 13.81
CA VAL A 234 0.59 -10.91 13.99
C VAL A 234 0.39 -10.17 12.67
N VAL A 235 -0.61 -9.28 12.68
CA VAL A 235 -0.93 -8.38 11.56
C VAL A 235 -0.05 -7.14 11.67
N LEU A 236 1.02 -7.07 10.86
CA LEU A 236 1.98 -5.96 10.85
C LEU A 236 1.54 -4.77 9.97
N GLY A 237 0.34 -4.87 9.39
CA GLY A 237 -0.35 -3.79 8.69
C GLY A 237 -0.50 -4.03 7.18
N ASN A 238 -1.30 -3.18 6.54
CA ASN A 238 -1.64 -3.34 5.14
C ASN A 238 -0.47 -3.00 4.19
N GLY A 239 -0.16 -3.94 3.30
CA GLY A 239 0.66 -3.73 2.11
C GLY A 239 -0.21 -3.39 0.88
N MET A 240 0.41 -2.77 -0.13
CA MET A 240 -0.16 -2.73 -1.48
C MET A 240 0.42 -3.90 -2.27
N GLY A 241 -0.46 -4.70 -2.86
CA GLY A 241 -0.08 -5.89 -3.60
C GLY A 241 0.44 -5.61 -5.01
N LEU A 242 1.38 -6.46 -5.44
CA LEU A 242 1.72 -6.64 -6.85
C LEU A 242 0.61 -7.46 -7.52
N ALA A 243 0.12 -6.98 -8.67
CA ALA A 243 -1.10 -7.50 -9.28
C ALA A 243 -0.86 -8.77 -10.13
N GLY A 244 -0.69 -9.92 -9.47
CA GLY A 244 -0.60 -11.24 -10.10
C GLY A 244 -1.82 -12.11 -9.80
N THR A 245 -2.85 -12.07 -10.64
CA THR A 245 -4.09 -12.86 -10.41
C THR A 245 -3.91 -14.35 -10.72
N CYS A 246 -4.14 -15.21 -9.73
CA CYS A 246 -4.44 -16.63 -9.95
C CYS A 246 -5.92 -16.89 -9.62
N LEU A 247 -6.60 -17.75 -10.38
CA LEU A 247 -8.01 -18.07 -10.18
C LEU A 247 -8.21 -19.58 -10.04
N SER A 248 -8.68 -20.03 -8.88
CA SER A 248 -9.37 -21.32 -8.74
C SER A 248 -10.51 -21.21 -7.72
N LYS A 249 -11.52 -22.08 -7.82
CA LYS A 249 -12.73 -22.03 -6.98
C LYS A 249 -12.75 -23.22 -6.02
N CYS A 250 -13.15 -22.99 -4.77
CA CYS A 250 -13.99 -23.94 -4.01
C CYS A 250 -14.85 -23.23 -2.96
N SER A 251 -15.89 -23.90 -2.46
CA SER A 251 -16.97 -23.28 -1.66
C SER A 251 -17.67 -24.27 -0.71
N ILE A 252 -17.58 -24.02 0.60
CA ILE A 252 -18.16 -24.72 1.78
C ILE A 252 -18.03 -23.69 2.95
N LEU A 253 -19.00 -23.29 3.79
CA LEU A 253 -20.03 -23.96 4.63
C LEU A 253 -19.46 -24.57 5.94
N GLU A 254 -19.72 -24.13 7.17
CA GLU A 254 -20.38 -22.93 7.80
C GLU A 254 -19.66 -22.72 9.20
N ARG A 255 -20.14 -22.11 10.31
CA ARG A 255 -21.37 -21.41 10.78
C ARG A 255 -21.00 -20.51 11.98
N PRO A 256 -21.56 -19.29 12.18
CA PRO A 256 -21.06 -18.37 13.22
C PRO A 256 -21.60 -18.64 14.63
N ALA A 257 -20.70 -18.77 15.61
CA ALA A 257 -21.04 -18.79 17.04
C ALA A 257 -21.20 -17.37 17.62
N LYS A 258 -22.19 -17.17 18.49
CA LYS A 258 -22.48 -15.87 19.14
C LYS A 258 -21.75 -15.76 20.49
N LEU A 259 -21.09 -14.64 20.75
CA LEU A 259 -20.84 -14.17 22.13
C LEU A 259 -21.66 -12.91 22.42
N ARG A 260 -22.19 -12.84 23.65
CA ARG A 260 -22.88 -11.66 24.20
C ARG A 260 -21.87 -10.74 24.88
N THR A 261 -22.00 -9.43 24.68
CA THR A 261 -21.40 -8.41 25.56
C THR A 261 -22.48 -7.82 26.46
N THR A 262 -22.22 -7.75 27.76
CA THR A 262 -23.14 -7.21 28.76
C THR A 262 -22.85 -5.73 28.99
N ILE A 263 -23.76 -4.84 28.63
CA ILE A 263 -23.64 -3.40 28.89
C ILE A 263 -24.27 -3.08 30.25
N ARG A 264 -23.54 -2.37 31.12
CA ARG A 264 -24.14 -1.60 32.22
C ARG A 264 -24.14 -0.11 31.84
N SER A 265 -25.31 0.51 31.94
CA SER A 265 -25.51 1.94 31.70
C SER A 265 -25.26 2.76 32.97
N GLY A 266 -24.85 4.00 32.79
CA GLY A 266 -24.78 5.03 33.83
C GLY A 266 -24.98 6.40 33.19
N SER A 267 -25.93 7.19 33.70
CA SER A 267 -26.43 8.41 33.05
C SER A 267 -26.22 9.66 33.88
N SER A 268 -25.73 10.73 33.27
CA SER A 268 -26.01 12.11 33.70
C SER A 268 -25.65 13.11 32.59
N ASN A 269 -26.52 14.08 32.34
CA ASN A 269 -26.29 15.12 31.32
C ASN A 269 -25.15 16.08 31.71
N GLY A 270 -24.53 16.68 30.69
CA GLY A 270 -23.57 17.79 30.88
C GLY A 270 -22.77 18.04 29.60
N SER A 271 -22.94 19.21 29.00
CA SER A 271 -22.25 19.60 27.76
C SER A 271 -20.74 19.64 27.96
N LYS A 272 -20.02 18.65 27.41
CA LYS A 272 -18.56 18.57 27.45
C LYS A 272 -18.00 18.77 26.04
N ALA A 273 -17.16 19.79 25.87
CA ALA A 273 -16.30 19.89 24.70
C ALA A 273 -15.46 18.60 24.60
N VAL A 274 -15.33 18.05 23.38
CA VAL A 274 -14.60 16.80 23.16
C VAL A 274 -13.10 17.06 23.37
N ASN A 275 -12.61 16.75 24.56
CA ASN A 275 -11.20 16.86 24.87
C ASN A 275 -10.42 15.77 24.11
N LEU A 276 -9.83 16.15 22.97
CA LEU A 276 -9.14 15.27 22.04
C LEU A 276 -7.97 14.49 22.68
N SER A 277 -7.44 14.93 23.84
CA SER A 277 -6.43 14.16 24.60
C SER A 277 -6.97 12.86 25.20
N ALA A 278 -8.29 12.67 25.27
CA ALA A 278 -8.93 11.46 25.80
C ALA A 278 -9.11 10.34 24.75
N ILE A 279 -8.95 10.63 23.46
CA ILE A 279 -9.08 9.62 22.39
C ILE A 279 -7.78 8.81 22.30
N ARG A 280 -7.67 7.75 23.10
CA ARG A 280 -6.58 6.78 23.06
C ARG A 280 -6.87 5.65 22.08
N SER A 281 -5.82 4.99 21.59
CA SER A 281 -5.95 3.66 20.97
C SER A 281 -6.42 2.61 22.01
N PRO A 282 -6.85 1.40 21.59
CA PRO A 282 -7.19 0.31 22.51
C PRO A 282 -6.08 -0.06 23.51
N GLU A 283 -4.84 0.33 23.24
CA GLU A 283 -3.64 0.07 24.03
C GLU A 283 -3.18 1.29 24.86
N GLY A 284 -3.95 2.37 24.87
CA GLY A 284 -3.70 3.53 25.73
C GLY A 284 -2.57 4.48 25.32
N ARG A 285 -1.92 4.26 24.16
CA ARG A 285 -0.76 5.03 23.66
C ARG A 285 -1.15 6.41 23.10
N SER A 286 -0.19 7.35 23.02
CA SER A 286 -0.40 8.70 22.48
C SER A 286 -0.16 8.77 20.96
N TRP A 287 -0.95 9.58 20.25
CA TRP A 287 -0.91 9.68 18.78
C TRP A 287 0.48 10.02 18.21
N ARG A 288 1.29 10.83 18.91
CA ARG A 288 2.66 11.16 18.51
C ARG A 288 3.60 9.95 18.46
N GLN A 289 3.25 8.84 19.12
CA GLN A 289 4.01 7.59 19.11
C GLN A 289 3.56 6.63 17.98
N CYS A 290 2.35 6.78 17.45
CA CYS A 290 1.85 5.95 16.35
C CYS A 290 2.56 6.23 15.01
N CYS A 291 3.12 7.43 14.83
CA CYS A 291 3.87 7.82 13.63
C CYS A 291 5.23 7.10 13.44
N ARG A 292 5.57 6.11 14.28
CA ARG A 292 6.79 5.28 14.16
C ARG A 292 6.60 3.94 13.44
N PHE A 293 5.39 3.57 13.05
CA PHE A 293 5.11 2.30 12.37
C PHE A 293 5.04 2.48 10.84
N GLY A 294 5.11 1.36 10.09
CA GLY A 294 5.41 1.33 8.66
C GLY A 294 4.31 1.79 7.70
N ARG A 295 4.33 1.28 6.46
CA ARG A 295 3.56 1.76 5.30
C ARG A 295 2.04 1.92 5.54
N ALA A 296 1.43 1.05 6.34
CA ALA A 296 0.03 1.18 6.75
C ALA A 296 -0.23 2.48 7.53
N ALA A 297 0.70 2.87 8.40
CA ALA A 297 0.66 4.17 9.08
C ALA A 297 0.99 5.34 8.14
N GLN A 298 1.68 5.15 7.01
CA GLN A 298 1.81 6.21 5.99
C GLN A 298 0.48 6.49 5.27
N LEU A 299 -0.29 5.46 4.92
CA LEU A 299 -1.63 5.67 4.36
C LEU A 299 -2.62 6.19 5.42
N ALA A 300 -2.53 5.71 6.66
CA ALA A 300 -3.34 6.21 7.77
C ALA A 300 -2.98 7.65 8.18
N THR A 301 -1.70 8.07 8.14
CA THR A 301 -1.29 9.46 8.42
C THR A 301 -1.66 10.41 7.29
N LYS A 302 -1.60 9.98 6.01
CA LYS A 302 -2.20 10.75 4.90
C LYS A 302 -3.68 11.01 5.18
N HIS A 303 -4.46 9.97 5.47
CA HIS A 303 -5.89 10.12 5.78
C HIS A 303 -6.15 10.92 7.06
N ALA A 304 -5.37 10.72 8.13
CA ALA A 304 -5.49 11.49 9.37
C ALA A 304 -5.22 12.98 9.13
N HIS A 305 -4.16 13.33 8.39
CA HIS A 305 -3.84 14.71 8.07
C HIS A 305 -4.90 15.36 7.15
N VAL A 306 -5.46 14.60 6.21
CA VAL A 306 -6.61 15.04 5.39
C VAL A 306 -7.85 15.26 6.25
N LEU A 307 -8.12 14.40 7.25
CA LEU A 307 -9.24 14.57 8.19
C LEU A 307 -9.04 15.75 9.15
N GLU A 308 -7.81 16.00 9.62
CA GLU A 308 -7.44 17.20 10.40
C GLU A 308 -7.64 18.47 9.59
N LEU A 309 -7.12 18.52 8.35
CA LEU A 309 -7.28 19.66 7.45
C LEU A 309 -8.76 19.89 7.10
N ALA A 310 -9.50 18.83 6.77
CA ALA A 310 -10.93 18.90 6.50
C ALA A 310 -11.69 19.50 7.70
N HIS A 311 -11.52 18.92 8.89
CA HIS A 311 -12.16 19.41 10.11
C HIS A 311 -11.78 20.86 10.42
N ALA A 312 -10.52 21.25 10.27
CA ALA A 312 -10.07 22.63 10.46
C ALA A 312 -10.65 23.60 9.41
N THR A 313 -10.79 23.18 8.14
CA THR A 313 -11.35 24.01 7.06
C THR A 313 -12.84 24.28 7.24
N PHE A 314 -13.62 23.29 7.71
CA PHE A 314 -15.07 23.45 7.91
C PHE A 314 -15.53 23.54 9.38
N SER A 315 -14.62 23.77 10.33
CA SER A 315 -15.00 24.03 11.72
C SER A 315 -15.84 25.30 11.82
N GLY A 316 -17.01 25.22 12.45
CA GLY A 316 -17.98 26.32 12.53
C GLY A 316 -18.84 26.54 11.27
N VAL A 317 -18.62 25.79 10.18
CA VAL A 317 -19.49 25.83 8.99
C VAL A 317 -20.79 25.08 9.27
N ILE A 318 -21.93 25.70 8.91
CA ILE A 318 -23.25 25.08 8.95
C ILE A 318 -23.47 24.30 7.64
N LYS A 319 -23.88 23.02 7.73
CA LYS A 319 -24.10 22.10 6.60
C LYS A 319 -22.91 22.02 5.61
N PRO A 320 -21.68 21.74 6.08
CA PRO A 320 -20.51 21.71 5.22
C PRO A 320 -20.61 20.62 4.14
N ARG A 321 -20.06 20.93 2.97
CA ARG A 321 -20.15 20.10 1.76
C ARG A 321 -18.76 19.64 1.36
N VAL A 322 -18.54 18.33 1.21
CA VAL A 322 -17.21 17.74 1.02
C VAL A 322 -17.17 16.81 -0.18
N LEU A 323 -16.16 16.94 -1.03
CA LEU A 323 -15.93 16.07 -2.19
C LEU A 323 -14.67 15.21 -1.96
N ASP A 324 -14.75 13.92 -2.31
CA ASP A 324 -13.69 12.93 -2.16
C ASP A 324 -13.47 12.22 -3.51
N VAL A 325 -12.46 12.67 -4.26
CA VAL A 325 -12.23 12.27 -5.66
C VAL A 325 -11.21 11.14 -5.71
N GLY A 326 -11.63 9.94 -6.15
CA GLY A 326 -10.84 8.70 -6.02
C GLY A 326 -11.15 7.96 -4.72
N ALA A 327 -12.44 7.79 -4.42
CA ALA A 327 -12.93 7.26 -3.15
C ALA A 327 -12.49 5.81 -2.85
N GLY A 328 -12.06 5.04 -3.86
CA GLY A 328 -11.37 3.75 -3.71
C GLY A 328 -12.16 2.69 -2.93
N SER A 329 -11.88 2.56 -1.62
CA SER A 329 -12.56 1.62 -0.72
C SER A 329 -13.80 2.21 -0.02
N GLY A 330 -14.04 3.52 -0.14
CA GLY A 330 -15.08 4.27 0.57
C GLY A 330 -14.72 4.68 2.01
N TYR A 331 -13.52 4.32 2.50
CA TYR A 331 -13.08 4.57 3.89
C TYR A 331 -12.98 6.06 4.22
N LEU A 332 -12.25 6.84 3.42
CA LEU A 332 -12.09 8.28 3.67
C LEU A 332 -13.43 9.00 3.57
N THR A 333 -14.24 8.67 2.56
CA THR A 333 -15.59 9.21 2.38
C THR A 333 -16.46 8.99 3.63
N ALA A 334 -16.40 7.80 4.23
CA ALA A 334 -17.11 7.48 5.46
C ALA A 334 -16.55 8.22 6.70
N ALA A 335 -15.23 8.38 6.79
CA ALA A 335 -14.60 9.15 7.87
C ALA A 335 -14.94 10.65 7.80
N LEU A 336 -14.88 11.26 6.60
CA LEU A 336 -15.34 12.63 6.36
C LEU A 336 -16.83 12.79 6.68
N ALA A 337 -17.66 11.80 6.31
CA ALA A 337 -19.09 11.81 6.64
C ALA A 337 -19.36 11.75 8.15
N ARG A 338 -18.53 11.05 8.93
CA ARG A 338 -18.59 11.08 10.41
C ARG A 338 -18.26 12.45 10.99
N LEU A 339 -17.41 13.26 10.33
CA LEU A 339 -17.07 14.62 10.77
C LEU A 339 -18.18 15.65 10.47
N VAL A 340 -18.92 15.50 9.36
CA VAL A 340 -19.92 16.51 8.94
C VAL A 340 -21.35 16.22 9.38
N LYS A 341 -21.68 14.97 9.77
CA LYS A 341 -23.06 14.55 10.09
C LYS A 341 -23.75 15.45 11.13
N ASP A 342 -23.04 15.82 12.20
CA ASP A 342 -23.61 16.57 13.33
C ASP A 342 -23.78 18.07 13.02
N ALA A 343 -23.08 18.57 12.00
CA ALA A 343 -23.29 19.89 11.41
C ALA A 343 -24.34 19.89 10.28
N GLY A 344 -25.00 18.76 10.01
CA GLY A 344 -25.96 18.59 8.92
C GLY A 344 -25.34 18.62 7.52
N GLY A 345 -24.04 18.36 7.41
CA GLY A 345 -23.31 18.39 6.14
C GLY A 345 -23.47 17.13 5.28
N ARG A 346 -22.88 17.16 4.07
CA ARG A 346 -22.93 16.05 3.10
C ARG A 346 -21.57 15.80 2.45
N VAL A 347 -21.28 14.53 2.18
CA VAL A 347 -20.04 14.05 1.55
C VAL A 347 -20.35 13.27 0.28
N PHE A 348 -19.54 13.53 -0.75
CA PHE A 348 -19.68 13.00 -2.09
C PHE A 348 -18.38 12.31 -2.47
N GLY A 349 -18.37 10.98 -2.52
CA GLY A 349 -17.24 10.23 -3.06
C GLY A 349 -17.43 9.97 -4.56
N LEU A 350 -16.42 10.29 -5.37
CA LEU A 350 -16.37 9.94 -6.79
C LEU A 350 -15.34 8.82 -7.00
N GLU A 351 -15.68 7.81 -7.77
CA GLU A 351 -14.78 6.74 -8.16
C GLU A 351 -14.94 6.44 -9.66
N LEU A 352 -13.84 6.39 -10.41
CA LEU A 352 -13.84 6.18 -11.86
C LEU A 352 -13.99 4.69 -12.21
N VAL A 353 -13.37 3.81 -11.43
CA VAL A 353 -13.37 2.37 -11.70
C VAL A 353 -14.67 1.75 -11.17
N THR A 354 -15.58 1.34 -12.05
CA THR A 354 -16.91 0.82 -11.68
C THR A 354 -16.87 -0.31 -10.64
N ALA A 355 -15.85 -1.18 -10.69
CA ALA A 355 -15.67 -2.25 -9.71
C ALA A 355 -15.27 -1.73 -8.31
N LEU A 356 -14.45 -0.68 -8.24
CA LEU A 356 -14.12 -0.01 -6.98
C LEU A 356 -15.32 0.80 -6.47
N ALA A 357 -16.04 1.51 -7.34
CA ALA A 357 -17.27 2.21 -6.96
C ALA A 357 -18.34 1.27 -6.37
N GLN A 358 -18.47 0.06 -6.92
CA GLN A 358 -19.32 -1.01 -6.37
C GLN A 358 -18.77 -1.55 -5.03
N SER A 359 -17.46 -1.79 -4.93
CA SER A 359 -16.80 -2.24 -3.69
C SER A 359 -16.96 -1.22 -2.55
N ALA A 360 -16.68 0.06 -2.82
CA ALA A 360 -16.87 1.17 -1.88
C ALA A 360 -18.31 1.27 -1.37
N ARG A 361 -19.30 1.20 -2.27
CA ARG A 361 -20.73 1.16 -1.88
C ARG A 361 -21.02 -0.03 -0.96
N LYS A 362 -20.53 -1.24 -1.28
CA LYS A 362 -20.70 -2.44 -0.44
C LYS A 362 -20.00 -2.29 0.92
N ASN A 363 -18.80 -1.74 0.96
CA ASN A 363 -18.04 -1.51 2.20
C ASN A 363 -18.75 -0.52 3.12
N VAL A 364 -19.21 0.61 2.60
CA VAL A 364 -19.93 1.62 3.38
C VAL A 364 -21.30 1.12 3.83
N LEU A 365 -22.04 0.39 2.99
CA LEU A 365 -23.30 -0.26 3.41
C LEU A 365 -23.11 -1.30 4.52
N ASN A 366 -21.97 -1.99 4.56
CA ASN A 366 -21.66 -2.97 5.60
C ASN A 366 -21.15 -2.32 6.90
N ALA A 367 -20.34 -1.27 6.82
CA ALA A 367 -19.64 -0.69 7.97
C ALA A 367 -20.30 0.59 8.55
N ALA A 368 -21.04 1.34 7.72
CA ALA A 368 -21.69 2.60 8.10
C ALA A 368 -23.01 2.85 7.31
N PRO A 369 -23.96 1.90 7.30
CA PRO A 369 -25.21 2.03 6.54
C PRO A 369 -26.05 3.24 6.94
N ASP A 370 -25.89 3.75 8.16
CA ASP A 370 -26.56 4.94 8.67
C ASP A 370 -26.17 6.21 7.90
N LEU A 371 -24.91 6.32 7.45
CA LEU A 371 -24.44 7.50 6.70
C LEU A 371 -25.04 7.58 5.29
N MET A 372 -25.30 6.44 4.66
CA MET A 372 -26.03 6.38 3.38
C MET A 372 -27.54 6.55 3.57
N LYS A 373 -28.14 5.88 4.56
CA LYS A 373 -29.58 5.97 4.83
C LYS A 373 -30.03 7.37 5.24
N SER A 374 -29.16 8.15 5.87
CA SER A 374 -29.41 9.56 6.23
C SER A 374 -29.11 10.57 5.11
N GLY A 375 -28.57 10.12 3.96
CA GLY A 375 -28.18 11.01 2.86
C GLY A 375 -26.94 11.88 3.12
N VAL A 376 -26.27 11.68 4.26
CA VAL A 376 -25.01 12.36 4.62
C VAL A 376 -23.86 11.92 3.71
N LEU A 377 -23.85 10.66 3.25
CA LEU A 377 -22.83 10.13 2.35
C LEU A 377 -23.48 9.61 1.05
N SER A 378 -22.91 10.03 -0.08
CA SER A 378 -23.20 9.44 -1.40
C SER A 378 -21.90 9.02 -2.11
N LEU A 379 -21.97 7.93 -2.89
CA LEU A 379 -20.86 7.40 -3.68
C LEU A 379 -21.28 7.24 -5.13
N HIS A 380 -20.52 7.83 -6.06
CA HIS A 380 -20.84 7.92 -7.49
C HIS A 380 -19.76 7.22 -8.33
N CYS A 381 -20.18 6.49 -9.37
CA CYS A 381 -19.28 5.99 -10.39
C CYS A 381 -19.17 7.09 -11.47
N TYR A 382 -18.14 7.94 -11.38
CA TYR A 382 -18.06 9.16 -12.19
C TYR A 382 -16.61 9.66 -12.35
N ASN A 383 -16.35 10.38 -13.44
CA ASN A 383 -15.02 10.90 -13.75
C ASN A 383 -14.66 12.12 -12.88
N GLY A 384 -13.68 11.93 -11.99
CA GLY A 384 -13.22 12.92 -11.02
C GLY A 384 -12.70 14.24 -11.60
N TRP A 385 -12.26 14.28 -12.86
CA TRP A 385 -11.78 15.51 -13.50
C TRP A 385 -12.87 16.59 -13.64
N HIS A 386 -14.16 16.21 -13.62
CA HIS A 386 -15.28 17.15 -13.69
C HIS A 386 -15.79 17.60 -12.30
N GLY A 387 -15.32 16.99 -11.21
CA GLY A 387 -15.89 17.18 -9.88
C GLY A 387 -17.36 16.75 -9.83
N LEU A 388 -18.20 17.53 -9.14
CA LEU A 388 -19.64 17.31 -9.08
C LEU A 388 -20.39 18.65 -9.01
N PRO A 389 -20.47 19.41 -10.14
CA PRO A 389 -20.90 20.81 -10.13
C PRO A 389 -22.30 21.06 -9.56
N ALA A 390 -23.23 20.11 -9.77
CA ALA A 390 -24.61 20.18 -9.25
C ALA A 390 -24.70 20.11 -7.71
N GLU A 391 -23.63 19.69 -7.03
CA GLU A 391 -23.54 19.60 -5.57
C GLU A 391 -22.41 20.53 -5.02
N ALA A 392 -21.90 21.45 -5.84
CA ALA A 392 -21.03 22.56 -5.43
C ALA A 392 -21.85 23.69 -4.73
N PRO A 393 -21.23 24.62 -3.99
CA PRO A 393 -19.81 24.72 -3.66
C PRO A 393 -19.38 23.78 -2.53
N PHE A 394 -18.14 23.30 -2.59
CA PHE A 394 -17.52 22.43 -1.60
C PHE A 394 -16.60 23.22 -0.66
N HIS A 395 -16.75 22.98 0.64
CA HIS A 395 -15.91 23.57 1.67
C HIS A 395 -14.57 22.84 1.77
N PHE A 396 -14.55 21.55 1.44
CA PHE A 396 -13.32 20.77 1.31
C PHE A 396 -13.42 19.81 0.11
N ILE A 397 -12.35 19.71 -0.67
CA ILE A 397 -12.22 18.73 -1.76
C ILE A 397 -10.92 17.98 -1.52
N PHE A 398 -10.95 16.65 -1.49
CA PHE A 398 -9.76 15.80 -1.53
C PHE A 398 -9.65 15.11 -2.88
N VAL A 399 -8.42 14.86 -3.34
CA VAL A 399 -8.14 14.03 -4.52
C VAL A 399 -7.18 12.91 -4.10
N GLY A 400 -7.66 11.67 -4.08
CA GLY A 400 -6.89 10.45 -3.79
C GLY A 400 -6.00 9.96 -4.93
N ALA A 401 -5.69 10.83 -5.89
CA ALA A 401 -4.91 10.52 -7.09
C ALA A 401 -4.07 11.75 -7.52
N ALA A 402 -2.93 11.51 -8.16
CA ALA A 402 -1.97 12.56 -8.52
C ALA A 402 -2.28 13.22 -9.87
N VAL A 403 -1.93 14.51 -9.99
CA VAL A 403 -2.10 15.32 -11.20
C VAL A 403 -0.85 16.16 -11.47
N SER A 404 -0.64 16.61 -12.71
CA SER A 404 0.45 17.54 -13.02
C SER A 404 0.24 18.94 -12.43
N SER A 405 -1.01 19.37 -12.27
CA SER A 405 -1.41 20.60 -11.56
C SER A 405 -2.83 20.50 -11.03
N PRO A 406 -3.22 21.30 -10.00
CA PRO A 406 -4.58 21.28 -9.44
C PRO A 406 -5.63 21.58 -10.53
N PRO A 407 -6.65 20.74 -10.75
CA PRO A 407 -7.60 20.95 -11.84
C PRO A 407 -8.47 22.19 -11.58
N GLN A 408 -8.51 23.12 -12.53
CA GLN A 408 -9.31 24.35 -12.41
C GLN A 408 -10.79 24.03 -12.18
N THR A 409 -11.31 23.00 -12.84
CA THR A 409 -12.67 22.46 -12.64
C THR A 409 -13.00 22.14 -11.19
N LEU A 410 -12.04 21.72 -10.37
CA LEU A 410 -12.22 21.48 -8.93
C LEU A 410 -12.02 22.75 -8.10
N LEU A 411 -11.11 23.64 -8.50
CA LEU A 411 -10.90 24.94 -7.86
C LEU A 411 -12.14 25.84 -7.96
N ASP A 412 -12.79 25.87 -9.13
CA ASP A 412 -14.02 26.64 -9.38
C ASP A 412 -15.18 26.19 -8.49
N GLN A 413 -15.19 24.90 -8.11
CA GLN A 413 -16.21 24.29 -7.24
C GLN A 413 -15.94 24.50 -5.74
N LEU A 414 -14.86 25.17 -5.33
CA LEU A 414 -14.62 25.53 -3.94
C LEU A 414 -15.54 26.66 -3.47
N ALA A 415 -16.07 26.54 -2.25
CA ALA A 415 -16.63 27.66 -1.49
C ALA A 415 -15.53 28.68 -1.17
N ASP A 416 -15.89 29.95 -0.91
CA ASP A 416 -14.89 30.89 -0.40
C ASP A 416 -14.38 30.45 0.98
N GLY A 417 -13.06 30.60 1.20
CA GLY A 417 -12.35 29.98 2.32
C GLY A 417 -12.22 28.45 2.27
N GLY A 418 -12.88 27.77 1.33
CA GLY A 418 -12.79 26.32 1.14
C GLY A 418 -11.41 25.87 0.61
N GLN A 419 -11.08 24.59 0.82
CA GLN A 419 -9.77 24.04 0.50
C GLN A 419 -9.82 22.79 -0.38
N LEU A 420 -9.06 22.80 -1.48
CA LEU A 420 -8.70 21.61 -2.26
C LEU A 420 -7.39 21.04 -1.70
N VAL A 421 -7.34 19.74 -1.42
CA VAL A 421 -6.12 19.02 -1.04
C VAL A 421 -5.84 17.95 -2.09
N VAL A 422 -4.75 18.14 -2.84
CA VAL A 422 -4.44 17.38 -4.06
C VAL A 422 -2.94 17.02 -4.14
N PRO A 423 -2.57 15.78 -4.48
CA PRO A 423 -1.20 15.41 -4.83
C PRO A 423 -0.86 15.95 -6.22
N VAL A 424 0.18 16.77 -6.32
CA VAL A 424 0.71 17.29 -7.58
C VAL A 424 2.15 16.81 -7.81
N ASP A 425 2.60 16.72 -9.05
CA ASP A 425 4.02 16.46 -9.33
C ASP A 425 4.91 17.62 -8.83
N ASP A 426 6.03 17.33 -8.16
CA ASP A 426 6.98 18.35 -7.68
C ASP A 426 8.08 18.56 -8.73
N PRO A 427 8.37 19.80 -9.17
CA PRO A 427 9.44 20.08 -10.13
C PRO A 427 10.86 19.64 -9.69
N ARG A 428 11.06 19.24 -8.43
CA ARG A 428 12.31 18.68 -7.90
C ARG A 428 12.28 17.12 -7.81
N GLY A 429 11.31 16.49 -8.45
CA GLY A 429 11.12 15.04 -8.49
C GLY A 429 10.16 14.50 -7.42
N GLY A 430 9.37 13.50 -7.81
CA GLY A 430 8.30 12.91 -6.98
C GLY A 430 7.02 13.76 -6.96
N GLN A 431 6.16 13.52 -5.98
CA GLN A 431 4.88 14.21 -5.82
C GLN A 431 4.79 14.95 -4.47
N ALA A 432 3.94 15.97 -4.40
CA ALA A 432 3.63 16.69 -3.17
C ALA A 432 2.13 16.92 -2.97
N LEU A 433 1.65 16.64 -1.75
CA LEU A 433 0.32 17.04 -1.32
C LEU A 433 0.31 18.57 -1.14
N VAL A 434 -0.54 19.24 -1.90
CA VAL A 434 -0.72 20.69 -1.87
C VAL A 434 -2.14 21.00 -1.42
N GLY A 435 -2.27 21.92 -0.46
CA GLY A 435 -3.53 22.54 -0.08
C GLY A 435 -3.68 23.85 -0.85
N VAL A 436 -4.78 24.02 -1.57
CA VAL A 436 -5.14 25.24 -2.28
C VAL A 436 -6.40 25.81 -1.64
N THR A 437 -6.31 27.00 -1.05
CA THR A 437 -7.43 27.62 -0.33
C THR A 437 -7.99 28.78 -1.14
N ARG A 438 -9.31 28.79 -1.39
CA ARG A 438 -9.97 29.89 -2.10
C ARG A 438 -10.07 31.14 -1.23
N ARG A 439 -9.83 32.31 -1.84
CA ARG A 439 -10.01 33.66 -1.26
C ARG A 439 -10.62 34.58 -2.32
N GLY A 440 -11.94 34.65 -2.34
CA GLY A 440 -12.74 35.38 -3.34
C GLY A 440 -12.54 34.81 -4.74
N SER A 441 -11.85 35.57 -5.59
CA SER A 441 -11.43 35.19 -6.95
C SER A 441 -10.01 34.60 -7.03
N SER A 442 -9.29 34.54 -5.91
CA SER A 442 -7.89 34.08 -5.84
C SER A 442 -7.73 32.73 -5.16
N PHE A 443 -6.60 32.06 -5.41
CA PHE A 443 -6.26 30.75 -4.85
C PHE A 443 -4.90 30.79 -4.18
N VAL A 444 -4.84 30.42 -2.90
CA VAL A 444 -3.62 30.43 -2.08
C VAL A 444 -3.08 29.01 -1.97
N HIS A 445 -1.94 28.75 -2.63
CA HIS A 445 -1.31 27.43 -2.68
C HIS A 445 -0.31 27.26 -1.52
N ARG A 446 -0.38 26.12 -0.82
CA ARG A 446 0.56 25.72 0.24
C ARG A 446 0.94 24.25 0.07
N LYS A 447 2.23 23.98 -0.14
CA LYS A 447 2.77 22.62 -0.03
C LYS A 447 2.63 22.14 1.42
N LEU A 448 1.98 20.99 1.62
CA LEU A 448 1.67 20.43 2.94
C LEU A 448 2.76 19.42 3.35
N MET A 449 2.84 18.33 2.59
CA MET A 449 3.79 17.22 2.80
C MET A 449 3.98 16.49 1.46
N PRO A 450 5.17 15.94 1.17
CA PRO A 450 5.31 15.09 -0.01
C PRO A 450 4.55 13.78 0.03
N ALA A 451 4.35 13.23 -1.16
CA ALA A 451 3.27 12.30 -1.44
C ALA A 451 3.69 11.23 -2.44
N CYS A 452 2.83 10.21 -2.53
CA CYS A 452 2.83 9.23 -3.60
C CYS A 452 1.40 8.71 -3.72
N PHE A 453 0.82 8.86 -4.91
CA PHE A 453 -0.51 8.44 -5.29
C PHE A 453 -0.51 7.98 -6.75
N VAL A 454 -1.45 7.10 -7.11
CA VAL A 454 -1.68 6.71 -8.50
C VAL A 454 -2.13 7.92 -9.33
N PRO A 455 -1.79 8.03 -10.63
CA PRO A 455 -2.24 9.15 -11.47
C PRO A 455 -3.76 9.21 -11.62
N LEU A 456 -4.32 10.42 -11.65
CA LEU A 456 -5.73 10.67 -11.96
C LEU A 456 -5.97 10.50 -13.47
N VAL A 457 -6.32 9.29 -13.88
CA VAL A 457 -6.53 8.91 -15.28
C VAL A 457 -7.58 9.81 -15.97
N ARG A 458 -7.33 10.18 -17.23
CA ARG A 458 -8.28 10.88 -18.10
C ARG A 458 -9.03 9.87 -18.99
N GLY A 459 -10.35 10.03 -19.12
CA GLY A 459 -11.20 9.26 -20.03
C GLY A 459 -12.06 8.17 -19.38
N ASP A 460 -13.11 7.74 -20.09
CA ASP A 460 -14.06 6.73 -19.62
C ASP A 460 -13.55 5.30 -19.85
N ILE A 461 -13.43 4.51 -18.78
CA ILE A 461 -12.85 3.15 -18.80
C ILE A 461 -13.78 2.14 -19.49
N HIS A 462 -13.77 2.13 -20.82
CA HIS A 462 -14.48 1.16 -21.64
C HIS A 462 -13.78 -0.20 -21.63
N LYS A 463 -14.42 -1.21 -21.02
CA LYS A 463 -13.91 -2.59 -21.01
C LYS A 463 -13.93 -3.21 -22.41
N LYS A 464 -12.75 -3.42 -23.01
CA LYS A 464 -12.49 -4.50 -23.98
C LYS A 464 -11.42 -5.45 -23.43
N ARG A 465 -11.44 -6.70 -23.91
CA ARG A 465 -10.55 -7.78 -23.44
C ARG A 465 -9.22 -7.76 -24.20
N ARG A 466 -8.11 -7.96 -23.45
CA ARG A 466 -6.70 -8.02 -23.88
C ARG A 466 -6.10 -6.68 -24.31
N GLY A 467 -4.95 -6.34 -23.70
CA GLY A 467 -4.15 -5.17 -24.03
C GLY A 467 -4.69 -3.86 -23.48
N ILE A 468 -3.86 -3.08 -22.78
CA ILE A 468 -4.10 -1.66 -22.55
C ILE A 468 -3.31 -0.90 -23.61
N SER A 469 -4.01 -0.28 -24.54
CA SER A 469 -3.47 0.74 -25.43
C SER A 469 -4.34 1.99 -25.34
N ILE A 470 -3.71 3.16 -25.39
CA ILE A 470 -4.40 4.45 -25.35
C ILE A 470 -4.72 4.83 -26.80
N ALA A 471 -6.01 4.96 -27.12
CA ALA A 471 -6.41 5.58 -28.38
C ALA A 471 -6.22 7.10 -28.27
N GLY A 472 -5.58 7.71 -29.27
CA GLY A 472 -5.49 9.18 -29.38
C GLY A 472 -6.86 9.80 -29.65
N ASP A 473 -6.97 11.11 -29.40
CA ASP A 473 -8.22 11.84 -29.49
C ASP A 473 -8.87 11.72 -30.88
N THR A 474 -10.16 11.43 -30.88
CA THR A 474 -11.05 11.61 -32.05
C THR A 474 -12.15 12.57 -31.63
N GLU A 475 -12.39 13.58 -32.46
CA GLU A 475 -13.21 14.73 -32.09
C GLU A 475 -14.66 14.33 -31.80
N MET A 476 -15.23 14.91 -30.75
CA MET A 476 -16.67 14.78 -30.48
C MET A 476 -17.46 15.48 -31.59
N PRO A 477 -18.40 14.81 -32.27
CA PRO A 477 -19.22 15.45 -33.29
C PRO A 477 -20.09 16.54 -32.66
N GLY A 478 -20.05 17.74 -33.24
CA GLY A 478 -20.79 18.91 -32.75
C GLY A 478 -22.32 18.72 -32.73
N PRO A 479 -23.04 19.56 -31.96
CA PRO A 479 -24.48 19.44 -31.81
C PRO A 479 -25.21 19.56 -33.16
N LYS A 480 -26.03 18.56 -33.50
CA LYS A 480 -26.84 18.56 -34.71
C LYS A 480 -27.91 19.65 -34.65
N ALA A 481 -27.69 20.77 -35.33
CA ALA A 481 -28.73 21.75 -35.60
C ALA A 481 -29.84 21.13 -36.46
N LEU A 482 -31.11 21.25 -36.04
CA LEU A 482 -32.24 20.97 -36.90
C LEU A 482 -32.42 22.14 -37.87
N HIS A 483 -31.97 21.98 -39.12
CA HIS A 483 -32.38 22.85 -40.21
C HIS A 483 -33.01 22.04 -41.35
N SER A 484 -34.30 22.28 -41.56
CA SER A 484 -35.09 21.76 -42.67
C SER A 484 -34.71 22.46 -43.98
N THR A 485 -34.02 21.74 -44.87
CA THR A 485 -33.74 22.23 -46.22
C THR A 485 -34.93 21.96 -47.15
N HIS A 486 -35.80 22.95 -47.31
CA HIS A 486 -36.64 23.03 -48.51
C HIS A 486 -35.79 23.44 -49.72
N SER A 487 -36.01 22.78 -50.85
CA SER A 487 -35.25 22.96 -52.07
C SER A 487 -35.69 24.21 -52.85
N PHE A 488 -34.74 25.05 -53.26
CA PHE A 488 -34.90 25.93 -54.42
C PHE A 488 -33.63 25.98 -55.27
N ARG A 489 -33.78 26.27 -56.57
CA ARG A 489 -32.79 25.98 -57.63
C ARG A 489 -32.81 27.05 -58.74
N ALA A 490 -31.83 27.94 -58.73
CA ALA A 490 -31.39 28.79 -59.86
C ALA A 490 -29.91 29.16 -59.56
N ILE A 491 -28.94 29.14 -60.48
CA ILE A 491 -28.88 29.53 -61.91
C ILE A 491 -28.92 31.06 -62.07
N ARG A 492 -27.79 31.72 -61.79
CA ARG A 492 -26.83 32.09 -62.85
C ARG A 492 -25.41 32.23 -62.30
#